data_AF-A0A2W6DAH7-F1
#
_entry.id   AF-A0A2W6DAH7-F1
#
_cell.length_a   1.000
_cell.length_b   1.000
_cell.length_c   1.000
_cell.angle_alpha   90.00
_cell.angle_beta   90.00
_cell.angle_gamma   90.00
#
_symmetry.space_group_name_H-M   'P 1'
#
loop_
_entity.id
_entity.type
_entity.pdbx_description
1 polymer ?
#
loop_
_entity_poly.entity_id
_entity_poly.type
_entity_poly.pdbx_seq_one_letter_code
_entity_poly.pdbx_strand_id
1 'polypeptide(L)'
;MEDQEVLSAYVDEGARRAFGPTLHVEGDILMFDGWWQAALRVSPRTFAVRAEEPPKPTDVLECLADRLAGRALSDVGSDFPLVGVITYAEIALGPVAWDVWSPDPATANFDLNQRAGHDTFLGDDVSGEPSEADYSAELGGARRLSGLPASLILTLGVDQGIADSLAAALPDCRFVSKPLTEVTPDACGSLLPTLMVVDATTDVGREFIMELRAAACGRLVPVAALTTDPGVPLGADLAFAPDSATVDWVQPIRALLP
;
A
#
# COMPACT_ATOMS: atom_id res chain seq x y z
N MET A 1 14.28 14.89 18.02
CA MET A 1 15.60 14.25 17.84
C MET A 1 16.20 14.83 16.59
N GLU A 2 17.52 14.92 16.49
CA GLU A 2 18.16 15.23 15.20
C GLU A 2 18.05 14.01 14.27
N ASP A 3 18.09 14.21 12.95
CA ASP A 3 17.94 13.10 11.99
C ASP A 3 19.00 11.99 12.16
N GLN A 4 20.21 12.37 12.60
CA GLN A 4 21.28 11.41 12.95
C GLN A 4 20.91 10.55 14.17
N GLU A 5 20.19 11.10 15.15
CA GLU A 5 19.70 10.32 16.29
C GLU A 5 18.57 9.38 15.85
N VAL A 6 17.74 9.77 14.88
CA VAL A 6 16.71 8.89 14.29
C VAL A 6 17.34 7.72 13.56
N LEU A 7 18.38 7.95 12.74
CA LEU A 7 19.14 6.87 12.10
C LEU A 7 19.77 5.92 13.12
N SER A 8 20.32 6.47 14.21
CA SER A 8 20.88 5.69 15.32
C SER A 8 19.82 4.79 15.94
N ALA A 9 18.67 5.38 16.31
CA ALA A 9 17.56 4.66 16.90
C ALA A 9 17.03 3.57 15.96
N TYR A 10 16.96 3.85 14.65
CA TYR A 10 16.53 2.91 13.64
C TYR A 10 17.53 1.76 13.43
N VAL A 11 18.81 2.05 13.22
CA VAL A 11 19.79 1.03 12.84
C VAL A 11 20.31 0.27 14.06
N ASP A 12 20.62 0.97 15.15
CA ASP A 12 21.37 0.40 16.28
C ASP A 12 20.45 -0.10 17.40
N GLU A 13 19.38 0.64 17.69
CA GLU A 13 18.47 0.34 18.80
C GLU A 13 17.25 -0.49 18.37
N GLY A 14 17.01 -0.60 17.07
CA GLY A 14 15.84 -1.28 16.53
C GLY A 14 14.52 -0.58 16.87
N ALA A 15 14.57 0.74 17.10
CA ALA A 15 13.39 1.54 17.41
C ALA A 15 12.33 1.36 16.30
N ARG A 16 11.06 1.27 16.71
CA ARG A 16 9.91 1.20 15.80
C ARG A 16 9.13 2.50 15.69
N ARG A 17 9.59 3.53 16.40
CA ARG A 17 9.04 4.87 16.40
C ARG A 17 10.10 5.89 16.81
N ALA A 18 10.39 6.84 15.95
CA ALA A 18 11.31 7.95 16.20
C ALA A 18 10.99 9.09 15.24
N PHE A 19 11.23 10.34 15.65
CA PHE A 19 10.91 11.53 14.85
C PHE A 19 12.01 12.59 14.94
N GLY A 20 12.46 13.01 13.76
CA GLY A 20 13.36 14.13 13.54
C GLY A 20 12.77 15.14 12.56
N PRO A 21 13.53 16.19 12.21
CA PRO A 21 13.10 17.21 11.27
C PRO A 21 12.72 16.67 9.89
N THR A 22 13.46 15.69 9.37
CA THR A 22 13.21 15.11 8.04
C THR A 22 13.04 13.59 8.08
N LEU A 23 13.62 12.91 9.07
CA LEU A 23 13.52 11.46 9.22
C LEU A 23 12.48 11.05 10.25
N HIS A 24 11.81 9.96 9.96
CA HIS A 24 10.87 9.33 10.87
C HIS A 24 10.90 7.81 10.70
N VAL A 25 10.58 7.13 11.79
CA VAL A 25 10.47 5.68 11.82
C VAL A 25 9.03 5.32 12.16
N GLU A 26 8.43 4.47 11.34
CA GLU A 26 7.11 3.88 11.60
C GLU A 26 7.19 2.37 11.40
N GLY A 27 7.03 1.62 12.49
CA GLY A 27 7.19 0.17 12.45
C GLY A 27 8.63 -0.21 12.10
N ASP A 28 8.80 -0.93 10.99
CA ASP A 28 10.11 -1.34 10.51
C ASP A 28 10.63 -0.44 9.37
N ILE A 29 9.96 0.68 9.09
CA ILE A 29 10.21 1.53 7.93
C ILE A 29 10.91 2.82 8.39
N LEU A 30 12.01 3.16 7.72
CA LEU A 30 12.62 4.47 7.77
C LEU A 30 12.09 5.30 6.61
N MET A 31 11.58 6.48 6.93
CA MET A 31 10.98 7.37 5.95
C MET A 31 11.62 8.76 6.00
N PHE A 32 11.69 9.40 4.83
CA PHE A 32 12.19 10.74 4.60
C PHE A 32 11.03 11.67 4.21
N ASP A 33 11.01 12.87 4.79
CA ASP A 33 10.06 13.96 4.50
C ASP A 33 8.58 13.57 4.66
N GLY A 34 8.28 12.67 5.60
CA GLY A 34 6.91 12.24 5.90
C GLY A 34 6.33 11.14 4.98
N TRP A 35 6.98 10.79 3.86
CA TRP A 35 6.33 9.91 2.88
C TRP A 35 7.26 9.04 2.04
N TRP A 36 8.54 9.35 1.91
CA TRP A 36 9.45 8.61 1.03
C TRP A 36 10.17 7.51 1.81
N GLN A 37 9.85 6.24 1.53
CA GLN A 37 10.40 5.08 2.25
C GLN A 37 11.86 4.88 1.83
N ALA A 38 12.79 5.27 2.71
CA ALA A 38 14.22 5.16 2.48
C ALA A 38 14.73 3.73 2.70
N ALA A 39 14.20 3.05 3.72
CA ALA A 39 14.58 1.67 4.02
C ALA A 39 13.48 0.91 4.76
N LEU A 40 13.50 -0.41 4.62
CA LEU A 40 12.73 -1.37 5.40
C LEU A 40 13.68 -2.29 6.17
N ARG A 41 13.44 -2.46 7.46
CA ARG A 41 14.15 -3.42 8.30
C ARG A 41 13.48 -4.79 8.20
N VAL A 42 14.09 -5.68 7.41
CA VAL A 42 13.65 -7.09 7.29
C VAL A 42 13.91 -7.83 8.59
N SER A 43 15.08 -7.61 9.19
CA SER A 43 15.52 -8.20 10.45
C SER A 43 16.53 -7.28 11.15
N PRO A 44 16.98 -7.58 12.39
CA PRO A 44 18.06 -6.83 13.05
C PRO A 44 19.40 -6.82 12.31
N ARG A 45 19.58 -7.65 11.28
CA ARG A 45 20.82 -7.81 10.49
C ARG A 45 20.59 -7.75 8.98
N THR A 46 19.37 -7.50 8.52
CA THR A 46 19.04 -7.41 7.10
C THR A 46 18.09 -6.24 6.86
N PHE A 47 18.47 -5.38 5.93
CA PHE A 47 17.72 -4.19 5.56
C PHE A 47 17.55 -4.16 4.05
N ALA A 48 16.39 -3.74 3.57
CA ALA A 48 16.19 -3.34 2.19
C ALA A 48 16.28 -1.81 2.14
N VAL A 49 17.22 -1.28 1.37
CA VAL A 49 17.45 0.16 1.20
C VAL A 49 17.01 0.53 -0.21
N ARG A 50 16.26 1.62 -0.35
CA ARG A 50 15.76 2.06 -1.65
C ARG A 50 16.94 2.52 -2.52
N ALA A 51 17.03 1.98 -3.73
CA ALA A 51 18.11 2.27 -4.67
C ALA A 51 17.88 3.58 -5.48
N GLU A 52 16.66 4.09 -5.46
CA GLU A 52 16.29 5.33 -6.16
C GLU A 52 16.76 6.58 -5.42
N GLU A 53 17.00 7.65 -6.17
CA GLU A 53 17.34 8.94 -5.58
C GLU A 53 16.17 9.52 -4.75
N PRO A 54 16.45 10.15 -3.59
CA PRO A 54 15.44 10.84 -2.81
C PRO A 54 14.78 12.00 -3.59
N PRO A 55 13.53 12.37 -3.26
CA PRO A 55 12.76 13.40 -3.97
C PRO A 55 13.32 14.82 -3.80
N LYS A 56 14.25 15.00 -2.87
CA LYS A 56 14.94 16.27 -2.57
C LYS A 56 16.41 15.97 -2.26
N PRO A 57 17.34 16.91 -2.52
CA PRO A 57 18.75 16.72 -2.17
C PRO A 57 18.93 16.45 -0.68
N THR A 58 19.61 15.35 -0.36
CA THR A 58 19.87 14.90 1.01
C THR A 58 21.01 13.89 1.03
N ASP A 59 21.64 13.72 2.19
CA ASP A 59 22.67 12.73 2.50
C ASP A 59 22.11 11.51 3.26
N VAL A 60 20.78 11.38 3.39
CA VAL A 60 20.12 10.33 4.19
C VAL A 60 20.56 8.91 3.80
N LEU A 61 20.60 8.58 2.50
CA LEU A 61 21.00 7.25 2.06
C LEU A 61 22.48 6.98 2.31
N GLU A 62 23.34 8.00 2.15
CA GLU A 62 24.78 7.91 2.44
C GLU A 62 25.00 7.69 3.94
N CYS A 63 24.34 8.48 4.79
CA CYS A 63 24.41 8.35 6.24
C CYS A 63 23.86 6.99 6.71
N LEU A 64 22.80 6.48 6.08
CA LEU A 64 22.27 5.15 6.36
C LEU A 64 23.27 4.06 5.98
N ALA A 65 23.87 4.15 4.78
CA ALA A 65 24.88 3.21 4.30
C ALA A 65 26.10 3.18 5.24
N ASP A 66 26.63 4.34 5.63
CA ASP A 66 27.73 4.45 6.59
C ASP A 66 27.38 3.79 7.94
N ARG A 67 26.13 3.96 8.39
CA ARG A 67 25.67 3.37 9.65
C ARG A 67 25.53 1.85 9.57
N LEU A 68 24.98 1.34 8.48
CA LEU A 68 24.87 -0.10 8.21
C LEU A 68 26.26 -0.74 8.09
N ALA A 69 27.19 -0.07 7.40
CA ALA A 69 28.59 -0.47 7.34
C ALA A 69 29.25 -0.49 8.73
N GLY A 70 28.93 0.48 9.59
CA GLY A 70 29.34 0.49 11.00
C GLY A 70 28.87 -0.74 11.80
N ARG A 71 27.80 -1.41 11.36
CA ARG A 71 27.30 -2.68 11.92
C ARG A 71 27.85 -3.93 11.21
N ALA A 72 28.91 -3.77 10.41
CA ALA A 72 29.49 -4.83 9.57
C ALA A 72 28.48 -5.44 8.57
N LEU A 73 27.52 -4.64 8.10
CA LEU A 73 26.64 -4.98 7.00
C LEU A 73 27.20 -4.38 5.71
N SER A 74 27.03 -5.08 4.60
CA SER A 74 27.40 -4.60 3.27
C SER A 74 26.22 -4.72 2.33
N ASP A 75 26.22 -3.91 1.29
CA ASP A 75 25.37 -4.14 0.13
C ASP A 75 25.72 -5.49 -0.50
N VAL A 76 24.75 -6.40 -0.52
CA VAL A 76 24.85 -7.74 -1.13
C VAL A 76 24.12 -7.81 -2.47
N GLY A 77 23.67 -6.67 -2.99
CA GLY A 77 23.01 -6.50 -4.28
C GLY A 77 21.48 -6.48 -4.20
N SER A 78 20.88 -6.43 -5.38
CA SER A 78 19.42 -6.33 -5.60
C SER A 78 18.77 -7.62 -6.12
N ASP A 79 19.55 -8.69 -6.31
CA ASP A 79 19.10 -10.00 -6.82
C ASP A 79 18.36 -10.83 -5.75
N PHE A 80 17.36 -10.23 -5.11
CA PHE A 80 16.54 -10.84 -4.05
C PHE A 80 15.05 -10.66 -4.34
N PRO A 81 14.41 -11.58 -5.10
CA PRO A 81 13.02 -11.44 -5.54
C PRO A 81 12.02 -11.24 -4.38
N LEU A 82 12.29 -11.85 -3.22
CA LEU A 82 11.43 -11.72 -2.03
C LEU A 82 11.39 -10.30 -1.46
N VAL A 83 12.38 -9.45 -1.73
CA VAL A 83 12.36 -8.06 -1.29
C VAL A 83 11.18 -7.32 -1.94
N GLY A 84 10.95 -7.54 -3.24
CA GLY A 84 9.80 -6.98 -3.94
C GLY A 84 8.48 -7.43 -3.33
N VAL A 85 8.36 -8.73 -3.02
CA VAL A 85 7.16 -9.29 -2.37
C VAL A 85 6.91 -8.67 -0.99
N ILE A 86 7.95 -8.60 -0.14
CA ILE A 86 7.84 -8.06 1.23
C ILE A 86 7.51 -6.56 1.19
N THR A 87 8.23 -5.79 0.38
CA THR A 87 8.03 -4.33 0.28
C THR A 87 6.67 -3.99 -0.33
N TYR A 88 6.20 -4.78 -1.29
CA TYR A 88 4.84 -4.65 -1.80
C TYR A 88 3.80 -4.94 -0.70
N ALA A 89 3.97 -6.04 0.06
CA ALA A 89 3.03 -6.42 1.10
C ALA A 89 2.99 -5.44 2.29
N GLU A 90 4.14 -4.93 2.73
CA GLU A 90 4.26 -4.15 3.96
C GLU A 90 4.15 -2.64 3.74
N ILE A 91 4.60 -2.14 2.59
CA ILE A 91 4.63 -0.70 2.30
C ILE A 91 3.95 -0.33 0.98
N ALA A 92 3.33 -1.30 0.30
CA ALA A 92 2.53 -1.09 -0.91
C ALA A 92 3.25 -0.26 -1.97
N LEU A 93 4.57 -0.43 -2.04
CA LEU A 93 5.39 0.10 -3.10
C LEU A 93 5.46 -0.94 -4.22
N GLY A 94 4.94 -0.57 -5.40
CA GLY A 94 5.14 -1.27 -6.67
C GLY A 94 6.60 -1.22 -7.12
N PRO A 95 6.93 -1.38 -8.42
CA PRO A 95 8.27 -1.76 -8.92
C PRO A 95 9.37 -0.71 -8.62
N VAL A 96 9.79 -0.68 -7.35
CA VAL A 96 10.85 0.15 -6.79
C VAL A 96 12.07 -0.74 -6.64
N ALA A 97 13.23 -0.21 -7.02
CA ALA A 97 14.49 -0.92 -6.86
C ALA A 97 14.97 -0.84 -5.40
N TRP A 98 15.42 -1.99 -4.87
CA TRP A 98 15.91 -2.14 -3.52
C TRP A 98 17.26 -2.86 -3.53
N ASP A 99 18.22 -2.31 -2.78
CA ASP A 99 19.48 -2.95 -2.47
C ASP A 99 19.42 -3.57 -1.08
N VAL A 100 19.91 -4.80 -0.94
CA VAL A 100 19.87 -5.52 0.32
C VAL A 100 21.18 -5.33 1.07
N TRP A 101 21.08 -4.90 2.32
CA TRP A 101 22.21 -4.75 3.23
C TRP A 101 22.18 -5.85 4.28
N SER A 102 23.24 -6.67 4.31
CA SER A 102 23.35 -7.88 5.14
C SER A 102 24.82 -8.23 5.37
N PRO A 103 25.20 -9.08 6.36
CA PRO A 103 26.58 -9.55 6.49
C PRO A 103 27.03 -10.38 5.28
N ASP A 104 26.09 -11.12 4.67
CA ASP A 104 26.32 -11.96 3.51
C ASP A 104 25.00 -12.30 2.79
N PRO A 105 25.04 -12.76 1.52
CA PRO A 105 23.85 -13.13 0.75
C PRO A 105 23.04 -14.30 1.31
N ALA A 106 23.66 -15.24 2.03
CA ALA A 106 22.96 -16.39 2.60
C ALA A 106 22.13 -15.97 3.82
N THR A 107 22.67 -15.09 4.66
CA THR A 107 21.96 -14.44 5.76
C THR A 107 20.77 -13.62 5.24
N ALA A 108 20.96 -12.85 4.18
CA ALA A 108 19.89 -12.08 3.55
C ALA A 108 18.74 -12.98 3.08
N ASN A 109 19.06 -14.04 2.32
CA ASN A 109 18.07 -15.00 1.86
C ASN A 109 17.31 -15.67 3.01
N PHE A 110 18.01 -16.08 4.07
CA PHE A 110 17.36 -16.69 5.23
C PHE A 110 16.39 -15.70 5.91
N ASP A 111 16.80 -14.47 6.15
CA ASP A 111 15.98 -13.46 6.83
C ASP A 111 14.78 -13.03 5.97
N LEU A 112 14.96 -12.88 4.66
CA LEU A 112 13.88 -12.61 3.71
C LEU A 112 12.86 -13.75 3.68
N ASN A 113 13.31 -15.01 3.62
CA ASN A 113 12.41 -16.16 3.68
C ASN A 113 11.64 -16.24 5.00
N GLN A 114 12.28 -15.90 6.13
CA GLN A 114 11.60 -15.87 7.43
C GLN A 114 10.59 -14.74 7.53
N ARG A 115 10.90 -13.57 6.94
CA ARG A 115 9.99 -12.42 6.92
C ARG A 115 8.78 -12.69 6.01
N ALA A 116 9.02 -13.17 4.79
CA ALA A 116 7.95 -13.63 3.90
C ALA A 116 7.16 -14.82 4.49
N GLY A 117 7.83 -15.65 5.30
CA GLY A 117 7.29 -16.77 6.08
C GLY A 117 6.25 -16.39 7.14
N HIS A 118 6.28 -15.15 7.63
CA HIS A 118 5.40 -14.69 8.69
C HIS A 118 3.99 -14.31 8.17
N ASP A 119 3.83 -14.07 6.86
CA ASP A 119 2.57 -13.71 6.20
C ASP A 119 2.37 -14.41 4.82
N THR A 120 2.89 -15.63 4.63
CA THR A 120 3.10 -16.20 3.29
C THR A 120 1.81 -16.48 2.51
N PHE A 121 1.48 -15.55 1.61
CA PHE A 121 0.74 -15.80 0.39
C PHE A 121 1.76 -15.86 -0.76
N LEU A 122 1.63 -16.89 -1.60
CA LEU A 122 2.32 -17.08 -2.88
C LEU A 122 3.72 -17.72 -2.81
N GLY A 123 3.72 -19.03 -3.07
CA GLY A 123 4.86 -19.76 -3.62
C GLY A 123 4.54 -20.21 -5.06
N ASP A 124 5.58 -20.14 -5.89
CA ASP A 124 5.81 -20.71 -7.23
C ASP A 124 5.14 -20.13 -8.49
N ASP A 125 6.03 -19.79 -9.44
CA ASP A 125 5.89 -19.43 -10.87
C ASP A 125 5.04 -18.16 -11.17
N VAL A 126 5.48 -17.21 -12.00
CA VAL A 126 5.73 -17.35 -13.44
C VAL A 126 6.71 -16.28 -13.92
N SER A 127 7.71 -16.71 -14.68
CA SER A 127 8.53 -15.87 -15.54
C SER A 127 7.71 -15.44 -16.77
N GLY A 128 7.15 -14.24 -16.71
CA GLY A 128 6.51 -13.58 -17.85
C GLY A 128 6.14 -12.17 -17.44
N GLU A 129 6.54 -11.17 -18.21
CA GLU A 129 6.15 -9.78 -17.97
C GLU A 129 4.61 -9.66 -18.05
N PRO A 130 3.90 -9.37 -16.94
CA PRO A 130 2.44 -9.29 -16.96
C PRO A 130 1.98 -7.85 -17.20
N SER A 131 0.84 -7.70 -17.86
CA SER A 131 0.18 -6.40 -17.98
C SER A 131 -0.51 -6.01 -16.67
N GLU A 132 -0.49 -4.72 -16.31
CA GLU A 132 -1.08 -4.18 -15.06
C GLU A 132 -2.55 -4.56 -14.84
N ALA A 133 -3.28 -4.96 -15.89
CA ALA A 133 -4.68 -5.34 -15.82
C ALA A 133 -4.91 -6.79 -15.31
N ASP A 134 -3.89 -7.63 -15.27
CA ASP A 134 -4.03 -9.06 -14.91
C ASP A 134 -3.87 -9.35 -13.40
N TYR A 135 -3.22 -8.46 -12.65
CA TYR A 135 -2.90 -8.69 -11.22
C TYR A 135 -4.11 -8.64 -10.28
N SER A 136 -5.03 -7.71 -10.51
CA SER A 136 -6.24 -7.60 -9.68
C SER A 136 -7.22 -8.74 -9.92
N ALA A 137 -7.23 -9.34 -11.12
CA ALA A 137 -8.07 -10.50 -11.40
C ALA A 137 -7.56 -11.79 -10.72
N GLU A 138 -6.23 -11.96 -10.58
CA GLU A 138 -5.62 -13.14 -9.95
C GLU A 138 -5.70 -13.14 -8.41
N LEU A 139 -5.61 -11.97 -7.77
CA LEU A 139 -5.74 -11.82 -6.32
C LEU A 139 -7.12 -12.31 -5.80
N GLY A 140 -8.15 -12.30 -6.65
CA GLY A 140 -9.55 -12.40 -6.21
C GLY A 140 -10.05 -13.82 -6.27
N GLY A 141 -9.39 -14.61 -7.12
CA GLY A 141 -9.35 -16.06 -7.03
C GLY A 141 -8.55 -16.52 -5.82
N ALA A 142 -7.39 -15.91 -5.54
CA ALA A 142 -6.48 -16.34 -4.48
C ALA A 142 -7.06 -16.16 -3.07
N ARG A 143 -7.76 -15.05 -2.76
CA ARG A 143 -8.40 -14.80 -1.44
C ARG A 143 -9.50 -15.81 -1.08
N ARG A 144 -10.23 -16.30 -2.08
CA ARG A 144 -11.34 -17.25 -1.88
C ARG A 144 -10.86 -18.66 -1.52
N LEU A 145 -9.68 -19.05 -1.99
CA LEU A 145 -9.09 -20.38 -1.78
C LEU A 145 -8.31 -20.50 -0.45
N SER A 146 -8.02 -19.38 0.20
CA SER A 146 -7.05 -19.23 1.30
C SER A 146 -7.67 -18.84 2.64
N GLY A 147 -9.00 -18.64 2.71
CA GLY A 147 -9.71 -18.37 3.97
C GLY A 147 -9.49 -16.98 4.55
N LEU A 148 -9.04 -16.01 3.76
CA LEU A 148 -8.94 -14.61 4.17
C LEU A 148 -10.34 -13.97 4.35
N PRO A 149 -10.46 -12.94 5.21
CA PRO A 149 -11.71 -12.21 5.37
C PRO A 149 -12.15 -11.57 4.05
N ALA A 150 -13.48 -11.55 3.85
CA ALA A 150 -14.13 -10.98 2.67
C ALA A 150 -13.62 -9.55 2.40
N SER A 151 -13.41 -9.23 1.13
CA SER A 151 -13.02 -7.89 0.69
C SER A 151 -14.03 -6.87 1.20
N LEU A 152 -13.53 -5.80 1.83
CA LEU A 152 -14.37 -4.77 2.43
C LEU A 152 -14.59 -3.65 1.41
N ILE A 153 -15.84 -3.47 1.00
CA ILE A 153 -16.27 -2.34 0.17
C ILE A 153 -16.90 -1.28 1.07
N LEU A 154 -16.27 -0.10 1.12
CA LEU A 154 -16.77 1.05 1.86
C LEU A 154 -17.52 1.97 0.89
N THR A 155 -18.82 2.14 1.09
CA THR A 155 -19.64 3.06 0.28
C THR A 155 -19.87 4.37 1.04
N LEU A 156 -19.43 5.50 0.50
CA LEU A 156 -19.52 6.82 1.11
C LEU A 156 -20.52 7.71 0.39
N GLY A 157 -21.59 8.11 1.07
CA GLY A 157 -22.64 8.98 0.51
C GLY A 157 -23.53 8.31 -0.55
N VAL A 158 -23.26 7.05 -0.90
CA VAL A 158 -24.02 6.27 -1.87
C VAL A 158 -25.43 5.97 -1.33
N ASP A 159 -26.44 6.09 -2.19
CA ASP A 159 -27.81 5.71 -1.86
C ASP A 159 -27.90 4.26 -1.37
N GLN A 160 -28.70 4.02 -0.32
CA GLN A 160 -28.77 2.71 0.32
C GLN A 160 -29.30 1.64 -0.64
N GLY A 161 -30.23 1.97 -1.53
CA GLY A 161 -30.74 1.02 -2.52
C GLY A 161 -29.68 0.59 -3.53
N ILE A 162 -28.78 1.51 -3.90
CA ILE A 162 -27.62 1.20 -4.75
C ILE A 162 -26.62 0.33 -3.99
N ALA A 163 -26.30 0.67 -2.75
CA ALA A 163 -25.39 -0.11 -1.91
C ALA A 163 -25.90 -1.54 -1.67
N ASP A 164 -27.20 -1.71 -1.39
CA ASP A 164 -27.85 -3.01 -1.20
C ASP A 164 -27.84 -3.84 -2.50
N SER A 165 -28.08 -3.18 -3.64
CA SER A 165 -28.02 -3.84 -4.96
C SER A 165 -26.61 -4.35 -5.29
N LEU A 166 -25.58 -3.55 -4.97
CA LEU A 166 -24.18 -3.98 -5.09
C LEU A 166 -23.85 -5.13 -4.14
N ALA A 167 -24.31 -5.07 -2.89
CA ALA A 167 -24.11 -6.13 -1.91
C ALA A 167 -24.76 -7.45 -2.34
N ALA A 168 -25.95 -7.38 -2.96
CA ALA A 168 -26.61 -8.55 -3.54
C ALA A 168 -25.84 -9.14 -4.74
N ALA A 169 -25.20 -8.28 -5.55
CA ALA A 169 -24.44 -8.69 -6.73
C ALA A 169 -23.00 -9.17 -6.41
N LEU A 170 -22.46 -8.77 -5.26
CA LEU A 170 -21.13 -9.12 -4.74
C LEU A 170 -21.24 -9.81 -3.37
N PRO A 171 -21.88 -10.99 -3.28
CA PRO A 171 -22.17 -11.65 -1.99
C PRO A 171 -20.92 -12.16 -1.27
N ASP A 172 -19.78 -12.22 -1.97
CA ASP A 172 -18.46 -12.57 -1.46
C ASP A 172 -17.72 -11.38 -0.81
N CYS A 173 -18.28 -10.18 -0.87
CA CYS A 173 -17.72 -8.97 -0.28
C CYS A 173 -18.51 -8.54 0.97
N ARG A 174 -17.82 -7.90 1.92
CA ARG A 174 -18.45 -7.22 3.04
C ARG A 174 -18.66 -5.76 2.68
N PHE A 175 -19.85 -5.24 2.93
CA PHE A 175 -20.16 -3.83 2.70
C PHE A 175 -20.26 -3.06 4.02
N VAL A 176 -19.71 -1.85 4.03
CA VAL A 176 -19.93 -0.85 5.08
C VAL A 176 -20.36 0.43 4.40
N SER A 177 -21.55 0.92 4.73
CA SER A 177 -22.09 2.15 4.19
C SER A 177 -22.04 3.25 5.24
N LYS A 178 -21.54 4.42 4.84
CA LYS A 178 -21.45 5.60 5.69
C LYS A 178 -21.83 6.85 4.90
N PRO A 179 -22.46 7.84 5.53
CA PRO A 179 -22.63 9.14 4.90
C PRO A 179 -21.27 9.85 4.80
N LEU A 180 -21.07 10.67 3.77
CA LEU A 180 -19.85 11.46 3.56
C LEU A 180 -19.49 12.34 4.77
N THR A 181 -20.48 12.81 5.51
CA THR A 181 -20.29 13.68 6.67
C THR A 181 -19.78 12.98 7.94
N GLU A 182 -19.82 11.64 8.00
CA GLU A 182 -19.43 10.87 9.19
C GLU A 182 -18.01 10.31 9.12
N VAL A 183 -17.37 10.36 7.95
CA VAL A 183 -16.06 9.77 7.72
C VAL A 183 -15.14 10.85 7.20
N THR A 184 -14.03 11.09 7.91
CA THR A 184 -12.93 11.89 7.37
C THR A 184 -12.01 11.00 6.54
N PRO A 185 -11.28 11.55 5.56
CA PRO A 185 -10.30 10.79 4.79
C PRO A 185 -9.31 10.00 5.67
N ASP A 186 -8.80 10.63 6.74
CA ASP A 186 -7.88 9.98 7.69
C ASP A 186 -8.51 8.83 8.49
N ALA A 187 -9.83 8.89 8.74
CA ALA A 187 -10.53 7.84 9.47
C ALA A 187 -10.74 6.58 8.62
N CYS A 188 -10.62 6.67 7.29
CA CYS A 188 -10.75 5.54 6.38
C CYS A 188 -9.69 4.47 6.63
N GLY A 189 -8.49 4.87 7.05
CA GLY A 189 -7.39 3.94 7.38
C GLY A 189 -7.76 2.95 8.50
N SER A 190 -8.62 3.34 9.45
CA SER A 190 -9.06 2.44 10.53
C SER A 190 -10.04 1.36 10.07
N LEU A 191 -10.72 1.59 8.94
CA LEU A 191 -11.67 0.65 8.36
C LEU A 191 -10.97 -0.36 7.45
N LEU A 192 -9.76 -0.06 6.98
CA LEU A 192 -8.98 -0.87 6.02
C LEU A 192 -9.83 -1.34 4.82
N PRO A 193 -10.52 -0.41 4.11
CA PRO A 193 -11.31 -0.78 2.95
C PRO A 193 -10.42 -1.34 1.85
N THR A 194 -10.93 -2.37 1.19
CA THR A 194 -10.32 -2.98 0.01
C THR A 194 -10.69 -2.20 -1.26
N LEU A 195 -11.85 -1.56 -1.27
CA LEU A 195 -12.31 -0.64 -2.31
C LEU A 195 -13.27 0.38 -1.70
N MET A 196 -13.26 1.60 -2.24
CA MET A 196 -14.19 2.66 -1.86
C MET A 196 -15.09 3.02 -3.03
N VAL A 197 -16.40 3.10 -2.78
CA VAL A 197 -17.36 3.68 -3.72
C VAL A 197 -17.84 5.00 -3.14
N VAL A 198 -17.55 6.12 -3.79
CA VAL A 198 -17.82 7.45 -3.24
C VAL A 198 -18.84 8.16 -4.12
N ASP A 199 -19.89 8.70 -3.51
CA ASP A 199 -20.83 9.60 -4.21
C ASP A 199 -20.17 10.94 -4.52
N ALA A 200 -19.73 11.09 -5.77
CA ALA A 200 -19.10 12.29 -6.32
C ALA A 200 -20.08 13.13 -7.18
N THR A 201 -21.40 12.92 -7.04
CA THR A 201 -22.41 13.78 -7.67
C THR A 201 -22.46 15.17 -7.03
N THR A 202 -21.89 15.31 -5.83
CA THR A 202 -21.76 16.57 -5.09
C THR A 202 -20.31 17.03 -5.00
N ASP A 203 -20.10 18.33 -4.80
CA ASP A 203 -18.75 18.89 -4.62
C ASP A 203 -18.05 18.31 -3.39
N VAL A 204 -18.80 18.01 -2.32
CA VAL A 204 -18.27 17.38 -1.10
C VAL A 204 -17.66 16.02 -1.40
N GLY A 205 -18.31 15.20 -2.22
CA GLY A 205 -17.77 13.90 -2.61
C GLY A 205 -16.55 13.99 -3.50
N ARG A 206 -16.53 14.96 -4.43
CA ARG A 206 -15.36 15.22 -5.28
C ARG A 206 -14.16 15.68 -4.46
N GLU A 207 -14.36 16.61 -3.55
CA GLU A 207 -13.34 17.11 -2.63
C GLU A 207 -12.83 15.97 -1.73
N PHE A 208 -13.73 15.14 -1.21
CA PHE A 208 -13.36 13.97 -0.42
C PHE A 208 -12.42 13.01 -1.16
N ILE A 209 -12.69 12.70 -2.43
CA ILE A 209 -11.81 11.83 -3.23
C ILE A 209 -10.41 12.45 -3.35
N MET A 210 -10.33 13.75 -3.61
CA MET A 210 -9.07 14.45 -3.72
C MET A 210 -8.28 14.47 -2.40
N GLU A 211 -8.95 14.76 -1.29
CA GLU A 211 -8.34 14.73 0.05
C GLU A 211 -7.91 13.31 0.45
N LEU A 212 -8.72 12.30 0.12
CA LEU A 212 -8.39 10.89 0.33
C LEU A 212 -7.10 10.50 -0.40
N ARG A 213 -6.89 10.98 -1.63
CA ARG A 213 -5.63 10.74 -2.36
C ARG A 213 -4.44 11.48 -1.78
N ALA A 214 -4.66 12.63 -1.16
CA ALA A 214 -3.62 13.36 -0.44
C ALA A 214 -3.28 12.69 0.91
N ALA A 215 -4.21 11.94 1.51
CA ALA A 215 -4.01 11.21 2.75
C ALA A 215 -3.21 9.90 2.54
N ALA A 216 -2.28 9.61 3.44
CA ALA A 216 -1.37 8.45 3.33
C ALA A 216 -2.12 7.11 3.21
N CYS A 217 -3.25 6.96 3.89
CA CYS A 217 -4.05 5.73 3.87
C CYS A 217 -4.95 5.58 2.62
N GLY A 218 -5.28 6.67 1.94
CA GLY A 218 -6.19 6.67 0.79
C GLY A 218 -5.47 6.62 -0.56
N ARG A 219 -4.16 6.77 -0.60
CA ARG A 219 -3.36 6.78 -1.84
C ARG A 219 -3.41 5.47 -2.63
N LEU A 220 -3.64 4.35 -1.94
CA LEU A 220 -3.50 2.99 -2.51
C LEU A 220 -4.81 2.19 -2.53
N VAL A 221 -5.87 2.72 -1.92
CA VAL A 221 -7.17 2.06 -1.92
C VAL A 221 -7.87 2.37 -3.24
N PRO A 222 -8.30 1.38 -4.05
CA PRO A 222 -9.08 1.66 -5.25
C PRO A 222 -10.36 2.47 -4.95
N VAL A 223 -10.61 3.51 -5.73
CA VAL A 223 -11.76 4.41 -5.59
C VAL A 223 -12.59 4.39 -6.86
N ALA A 224 -13.84 3.97 -6.73
CA ALA A 224 -14.86 4.18 -7.74
C ALA A 224 -15.73 5.39 -7.38
N ALA A 225 -15.87 6.32 -8.30
CA ALA A 225 -16.71 7.50 -8.12
C ALA A 225 -18.09 7.29 -8.77
N LEU A 226 -19.15 7.63 -8.06
CA LEU A 226 -20.47 7.81 -8.65
C LEU A 226 -20.61 9.25 -9.11
N THR A 227 -20.73 9.48 -10.41
CA THR A 227 -20.77 10.82 -10.97
C THR A 227 -21.67 10.90 -12.20
N THR A 228 -22.31 12.06 -12.39
CA THR A 228 -23.03 12.39 -13.62
C THR A 228 -22.12 12.99 -14.69
N ASP A 229 -20.86 13.28 -14.35
CA ASP A 229 -19.91 13.85 -15.28
C ASP A 229 -19.41 12.79 -16.28
N PRO A 230 -19.17 13.14 -17.56
CA PRO A 230 -18.80 12.18 -18.61
C PRO A 230 -17.37 11.62 -18.47
N GLY A 231 -16.62 12.00 -17.43
CA GLY A 231 -15.23 11.59 -17.21
C GLY A 231 -14.99 11.12 -15.79
N VAL A 232 -13.85 10.45 -15.58
CA VAL A 232 -13.44 9.98 -14.26
C VAL A 232 -13.01 11.19 -13.41
N PRO A 233 -13.62 11.42 -12.23
CA PRO A 233 -13.22 12.49 -11.33
C PRO A 233 -11.75 12.36 -10.93
N LEU A 234 -11.08 13.50 -10.72
CA LEU A 234 -9.67 13.51 -10.34
C LEU A 234 -9.45 12.71 -9.05
N GLY A 235 -8.59 11.69 -9.13
CA GLY A 235 -8.29 10.80 -8.01
C GLY A 235 -9.15 9.54 -7.94
N ALA A 236 -10.19 9.38 -8.76
CA ALA A 236 -10.88 8.09 -8.88
C ALA A 236 -10.20 7.19 -9.93
N ASP A 237 -10.30 5.88 -9.74
CA ASP A 237 -9.80 4.87 -10.69
C ASP A 237 -10.87 4.51 -11.72
N LEU A 238 -12.14 4.55 -11.30
CA LEU A 238 -13.31 4.31 -12.15
C LEU A 238 -14.41 5.32 -11.86
N ALA A 239 -15.30 5.50 -12.84
CA ALA A 239 -16.52 6.26 -12.68
C ALA A 239 -17.74 5.43 -13.10
N PHE A 240 -18.81 5.54 -12.34
CA PHE A 240 -20.11 4.95 -12.61
C PHE A 240 -21.17 6.03 -12.66
N ALA A 241 -22.06 5.92 -13.66
CA ALA A 241 -23.21 6.80 -13.76
C ALA A 241 -24.30 6.32 -12.78
N PRO A 242 -24.86 7.17 -11.90
CA PRO A 242 -25.84 6.76 -10.89
C PRO A 242 -27.11 6.11 -11.45
N ASP A 243 -27.45 6.39 -12.70
CA ASP A 243 -28.61 5.89 -13.43
C ASP A 243 -28.33 4.60 -14.22
N SER A 244 -27.07 4.17 -14.31
CA SER A 244 -26.72 2.90 -14.95
C SER A 244 -27.06 1.71 -14.05
N ALA A 245 -27.34 0.56 -14.68
CA ALA A 245 -27.71 -0.63 -13.93
C ALA A 245 -26.51 -1.12 -13.11
N THR A 246 -26.73 -1.39 -11.82
CA THR A 246 -25.66 -1.82 -10.88
C THR A 246 -24.97 -3.11 -11.31
N VAL A 247 -25.63 -3.95 -12.13
CA VAL A 247 -25.02 -5.15 -12.73
C VAL A 247 -23.83 -4.80 -13.63
N ASP A 248 -23.86 -3.65 -14.30
CA ASP A 248 -22.79 -3.20 -15.20
C ASP A 248 -21.55 -2.75 -14.40
N TRP A 249 -21.69 -2.49 -13.10
CA TRP A 249 -20.58 -2.08 -12.22
C TRP A 249 -19.84 -3.29 -11.65
N VAL A 250 -20.46 -4.47 -11.65
CA VAL A 250 -19.94 -5.68 -10.99
C VAL A 250 -18.60 -6.09 -11.57
N GLN A 251 -18.47 -6.18 -12.89
CA GLN A 251 -17.23 -6.59 -13.53
C GLN A 251 -16.11 -5.56 -13.33
N PRO A 252 -16.34 -4.26 -13.56
CA PRO A 252 -15.33 -3.23 -13.25
C PRO A 252 -14.92 -3.20 -11.78
N ILE A 253 -15.86 -3.31 -10.84
CA ILE A 253 -15.55 -3.39 -9.40
C ILE A 253 -14.72 -4.65 -9.11
N ARG A 254 -15.09 -5.81 -9.66
CA ARG A 254 -14.31 -7.05 -9.49
C ARG A 254 -12.90 -6.94 -10.04
N ALA A 255 -12.68 -6.16 -11.10
CA ALA A 255 -11.35 -5.90 -11.64
C ALA A 255 -10.50 -4.97 -10.77
N LEU A 256 -11.08 -4.30 -9.76
CA LEU A 256 -10.34 -3.48 -8.79
C LEU A 256 -10.19 -4.16 -7.43
N LEU A 257 -11.00 -5.17 -7.14
CA LEU A 257 -10.86 -5.94 -5.92
C LEU A 257 -9.66 -6.88 -6.09
N PRO A 258 -8.81 -7.04 -5.05
CA PRO A 258 -7.82 -8.07 -4.98
C PRO A 258 -8.58 -9.37 -5.04
#